data_AF-A0A7V6SJ72-F1
#
_entry.id   AF-A0A7V6SJ72-F1
#
_cell.length_a   1.000
_cell.length_b   1.000
_cell.length_c   1.000
_cell.angle_alpha   90.00
_cell.angle_beta   90.00
_cell.angle_gamma   90.00
#
_symmetry.space_group_name_H-M   'P 1'
#
loop_
_entity.id
_entity.type
_entity.pdbx_description
1 polymer ?
#
loop_
_entity_poly.entity_id
_entity_poly.type
_entity_poly.pdbx_seq_one_letter_code
_entity_poly.pdbx_strand_id
1 'polypeptide(L)'
;MSSLADRAPRGTLTRGTLSPRLPVPTSIPRPEYVGRTGPERVTHSGIYDDAEIERIRAAGRVAARALELVGQAVRPGVTTDELDRIGHDYLVEQGAYPSSLDYMGFPKSLCTSVNEVICHGIPDSTVLSEGDIVNVDITAYLDGMHGDTNATFLVGEVDEASRLLVERTREAMMRGIKAVKPGREVNVIGRVIEAYARRFEYGVVRDFTGHGVGEPFHSGLIVPHYDAAPLYNDVMVPGMVFTIEPMLTLGDIEWEQWDDDWTVVTRDRSRTAQWEHTVVVTPTGADILTLP
;
A
#
# COMPACT_ATOMS: atom_id res chain seq x y z
N MET A 1 -31.16 -8.44 15.84
CA MET A 1 -30.14 -7.61 15.17
C MET A 1 -29.10 -8.58 14.64
N SER A 2 -28.72 -8.54 13.35
CA SER A 2 -27.61 -9.39 12.90
C SER A 2 -26.35 -9.03 13.69
N SER A 3 -25.46 -10.01 13.90
CA SER A 3 -24.21 -9.72 14.60
C SER A 3 -23.40 -8.71 13.76
N LEU A 4 -22.53 -7.93 14.40
CA LEU A 4 -21.63 -7.01 13.67
C LEU A 4 -20.84 -7.75 12.59
N ALA A 5 -20.48 -9.01 12.84
CA ALA A 5 -19.78 -9.88 11.89
C ALA A 5 -20.60 -10.21 10.63
N ASP A 6 -21.94 -10.15 10.70
CA ASP A 6 -22.84 -10.43 9.57
C ASP A 6 -23.13 -9.17 8.73
N ARG A 7 -22.72 -7.98 9.18
CA ARG A 7 -23.05 -6.72 8.50
C ARG A 7 -22.23 -6.49 7.24
N ALA A 8 -20.99 -6.98 7.23
CA ALA A 8 -20.14 -6.90 6.05
C ALA A 8 -20.15 -8.22 5.27
N PRO A 9 -20.52 -8.19 3.97
CA PRO A 9 -20.54 -9.37 3.12
C PRO A 9 -19.14 -10.01 3.05
N ARG A 10 -19.05 -11.33 3.27
CA ARG A 10 -17.79 -12.09 3.16
C ARG A 10 -17.83 -13.03 1.96
N GLY A 11 -16.80 -13.03 1.13
CA GLY A 11 -16.69 -13.96 -0.01
C GLY A 11 -17.74 -13.73 -1.09
N THR A 12 -18.34 -12.55 -1.11
CA THR A 12 -19.37 -12.16 -2.10
C THR A 12 -18.95 -10.95 -2.91
N LEU A 13 -17.73 -10.45 -2.69
CA LEU A 13 -17.20 -9.34 -3.45
C LEU A 13 -17.06 -9.76 -4.92
N THR A 14 -17.55 -8.89 -5.81
CA THR A 14 -17.46 -9.07 -7.25
C THR A 14 -17.05 -7.75 -7.87
N ARG A 15 -16.32 -7.82 -8.98
CA ARG A 15 -15.94 -6.64 -9.77
C ARG A 15 -17.16 -5.80 -10.16
N GLY A 16 -17.08 -4.51 -9.85
CA GLY A 16 -18.02 -3.48 -10.26
C GLY A 16 -17.74 -2.95 -11.68
N THR A 17 -18.48 -1.91 -12.07
CA THR A 17 -18.28 -1.24 -13.36
C THR A 17 -17.20 -0.16 -13.22
N LEU A 18 -16.24 -0.16 -14.14
CA LEU A 18 -15.19 0.87 -14.20
C LEU A 18 -15.71 2.14 -14.87
N SER A 19 -15.49 3.29 -14.23
CA SER A 19 -15.63 4.59 -14.88
C SER A 19 -14.39 4.90 -15.76
N PRO A 20 -14.48 5.85 -16.71
CA PRO A 20 -13.33 6.27 -17.51
C PRO A 20 -12.15 6.75 -16.66
N ARG A 21 -10.93 6.66 -17.21
CA ARG A 21 -9.73 7.18 -16.57
C ARG A 21 -9.83 8.70 -16.36
N LEU A 22 -9.44 9.17 -15.17
CA LEU A 22 -9.40 10.59 -14.83
C LEU A 22 -8.20 11.30 -15.50
N PRO A 23 -8.38 12.53 -16.02
CA PRO A 23 -7.35 13.24 -16.76
C PRO A 23 -6.36 13.96 -15.85
N VAL A 24 -5.06 13.79 -16.10
CA VAL A 24 -4.01 14.59 -15.44
C VAL A 24 -3.58 15.75 -16.36
N PRO A 25 -3.53 17.01 -15.87
CA PRO A 25 -3.04 18.16 -16.64
C PRO A 25 -1.70 17.91 -17.32
N THR A 26 -1.49 18.50 -18.50
CA THR A 26 -0.23 18.36 -19.26
C THR A 26 0.95 19.09 -18.61
N SER A 27 0.68 20.04 -17.71
CA SER A 27 1.69 20.75 -16.93
C SER A 27 2.31 19.92 -15.80
N ILE A 28 1.65 18.85 -15.37
CA ILE A 28 2.19 17.96 -14.32
C ILE A 28 3.19 17.00 -14.96
N PRO A 29 4.44 16.93 -14.46
CA PRO A 29 5.44 15.96 -14.91
C PRO A 29 4.93 14.52 -14.75
N ARG A 30 5.23 13.66 -15.73
CA ARG A 30 4.84 12.24 -15.73
C ARG A 30 6.06 11.37 -15.45
N PRO A 31 5.93 10.29 -14.67
CA PRO A 31 6.97 9.28 -14.53
C PRO A 31 7.20 8.57 -15.86
N GLU A 32 8.34 7.90 -16.01
CA GLU A 32 8.82 7.47 -17.32
C GLU A 32 8.02 6.32 -17.93
N TYR A 33 7.29 5.54 -17.13
CA TYR A 33 6.45 4.44 -17.60
C TYR A 33 5.15 4.88 -18.28
N VAL A 34 4.69 6.12 -18.06
CA VAL A 34 3.41 6.59 -18.63
C VAL A 34 3.47 6.58 -20.15
N GLY A 35 2.50 5.89 -20.77
CA GLY A 35 2.44 5.69 -22.22
C GLY A 35 3.43 4.65 -22.77
N ARG A 36 4.04 3.82 -21.90
CA ARG A 36 4.93 2.72 -22.30
C ARG A 36 4.33 1.37 -21.92
N THR A 37 4.75 0.34 -22.64
CA THR A 37 4.40 -1.06 -22.33
C THR A 37 5.59 -1.76 -21.67
N GLY A 38 5.33 -2.49 -20.59
CA GLY A 38 6.35 -3.25 -19.87
C GLY A 38 6.84 -2.54 -18.59
N PRO A 39 7.76 -3.18 -17.85
CA PRO A 39 8.20 -2.68 -16.56
C PRO A 39 9.01 -1.38 -16.69
N GLU A 40 8.96 -0.60 -15.61
CA GLU A 40 9.81 0.57 -15.40
C GLU A 40 11.30 0.24 -15.56
N ARG A 41 12.07 1.20 -16.07
CA ARG A 41 13.52 1.06 -16.21
C ARG A 41 14.21 1.64 -14.99
N VAL A 42 14.55 0.76 -14.05
CA VAL A 42 15.26 1.14 -12.82
C VAL A 42 16.73 1.39 -13.11
N THR A 43 17.20 2.62 -12.89
CA THR A 43 18.63 2.98 -13.02
C THR A 43 19.25 3.52 -11.73
N HIS A 44 18.41 3.95 -10.78
CA HIS A 44 18.86 4.47 -9.49
C HIS A 44 19.37 3.36 -8.56
N SER A 45 20.32 3.68 -7.68
CA SER A 45 20.94 2.70 -6.77
C SER A 45 20.05 2.31 -5.58
N GLY A 46 19.01 3.09 -5.30
CA GLY A 46 18.19 3.00 -4.09
C GLY A 46 18.81 3.67 -2.86
N ILE A 47 20.02 4.21 -2.96
CA ILE A 47 20.70 5.00 -1.93
C ILE A 47 20.68 6.47 -2.39
N TYR A 48 20.01 7.31 -1.62
CA TYR A 48 19.76 8.72 -1.93
C TYR A 48 20.58 9.66 -1.05
N ASP A 49 20.92 10.83 -1.60
CA ASP A 49 21.49 11.92 -0.81
C ASP A 49 20.42 12.70 -0.02
N ASP A 50 20.84 13.61 0.86
CA ASP A 50 19.93 14.37 1.73
C ASP A 50 18.91 15.21 0.93
N ALA A 51 19.29 15.74 -0.24
CA ALA A 51 18.41 16.58 -1.05
C ALA A 51 17.37 15.74 -1.79
N GLU A 52 17.76 14.56 -2.27
CA GLU A 52 16.86 13.58 -2.85
C GLU A 52 15.87 13.02 -1.83
N ILE A 53 16.34 12.72 -0.61
CA ILE A 53 15.49 12.26 0.51
C ILE A 53 14.41 13.30 0.82
N GLU A 54 14.73 14.58 0.82
CA GLU A 54 13.72 15.63 1.08
C GLU A 54 12.71 15.78 -0.08
N ARG A 55 13.09 15.48 -1.32
CA ARG A 55 12.14 15.39 -2.46
C ARG A 55 11.21 14.18 -2.32
N ILE A 56 11.74 13.02 -1.93
CA ILE A 56 10.93 11.83 -1.62
C ILE A 56 9.98 12.14 -0.45
N ARG A 57 10.45 12.82 0.60
CA ARG A 57 9.60 13.26 1.72
C ARG A 57 8.51 14.23 1.27
N ALA A 58 8.79 15.14 0.34
CA ALA A 58 7.78 16.05 -0.20
C ALA A 58 6.68 15.29 -0.94
N ALA A 59 7.05 14.33 -1.81
CA ALA A 59 6.10 13.42 -2.46
C ALA A 59 5.32 12.58 -1.44
N GLY A 60 6.01 12.00 -0.46
CA GLY A 60 5.42 11.18 0.61
C GLY A 60 4.44 11.95 1.49
N ARG A 61 4.69 13.23 1.77
CA ARG A 61 3.75 14.10 2.49
C ARG A 61 2.51 14.39 1.67
N VAL A 62 2.64 14.56 0.36
CA VAL A 62 1.49 14.72 -0.55
C VAL A 62 0.64 13.45 -0.55
N ALA A 63 1.26 12.27 -0.70
CA ALA A 63 0.57 10.99 -0.62
C ALA A 63 -0.13 10.77 0.73
N ALA A 64 0.55 11.04 1.85
CA ALA A 64 -0.01 10.90 3.20
C ALA A 64 -1.25 11.77 3.42
N ARG A 65 -1.22 13.03 2.95
CA ARG A 65 -2.39 13.93 3.06
C ARG A 65 -3.53 13.53 2.13
N ALA A 66 -3.23 13.00 0.95
CA ALA A 66 -4.23 12.40 0.06
C ALA A 66 -4.91 11.21 0.78
N LEU A 67 -4.13 10.35 1.41
CA LEU A 67 -4.61 9.20 2.16
C LEU A 67 -5.49 9.62 3.35
N GLU A 68 -5.11 10.67 4.09
CA GLU A 68 -5.95 11.24 5.16
C GLU A 68 -7.28 11.76 4.62
N LEU A 69 -7.27 12.48 3.49
CA LEU A 69 -8.48 13.02 2.87
C LEU A 69 -9.41 11.91 2.37
N VAL A 70 -8.87 10.91 1.68
CA VAL A 70 -9.65 9.75 1.22
C VAL A 70 -10.21 8.98 2.43
N GLY A 71 -9.40 8.78 3.48
CA GLY A 71 -9.81 8.15 4.72
C GLY A 71 -10.99 8.85 5.40
N GLN A 72 -11.06 10.19 5.37
CA GLN A 72 -12.21 10.95 5.87
C GLN A 72 -13.50 10.72 5.06
N ALA A 73 -13.37 10.31 3.80
CA ALA A 73 -14.51 10.01 2.94
C ALA A 73 -15.03 8.58 3.12
N VAL A 74 -14.25 7.66 3.71
CA VAL A 74 -14.64 6.27 3.95
C VAL A 74 -15.85 6.18 4.88
N ARG A 75 -16.99 5.76 4.34
CA ARG A 75 -18.25 5.52 5.05
C ARG A 75 -19.17 4.62 4.23
N PRO A 76 -20.17 3.97 4.85
CA PRO A 76 -21.16 3.19 4.11
C PRO A 76 -21.83 4.03 3.02
N GLY A 77 -22.05 3.43 1.85
CA GLY A 77 -22.71 4.05 0.71
C GLY A 77 -21.79 4.80 -0.27
N VAL A 78 -20.52 4.99 0.06
CA VAL A 78 -19.51 5.57 -0.85
C VAL A 78 -18.94 4.47 -1.76
N THR A 79 -18.70 4.78 -3.04
CA THR A 79 -18.04 3.84 -3.95
C THR A 79 -16.53 3.92 -3.87
N THR A 80 -15.83 2.84 -4.20
CA THR A 80 -14.37 2.87 -4.34
C THR A 80 -13.92 3.84 -5.44
N ASP A 81 -14.68 3.97 -6.53
CA ASP A 81 -14.44 4.98 -7.58
C ASP A 81 -14.58 6.44 -7.07
N GLU A 82 -15.45 6.70 -6.09
CA GLU A 82 -15.53 8.02 -5.45
C GLU A 82 -14.27 8.30 -4.62
N LEU A 83 -13.73 7.28 -3.93
CA LEU A 83 -12.46 7.39 -3.22
C LEU A 83 -11.29 7.68 -4.18
N ASP A 84 -11.23 6.98 -5.33
CA ASP A 84 -10.25 7.25 -6.38
C ASP A 84 -10.28 8.69 -6.85
N ARG A 85 -11.47 9.22 -7.13
CA ARG A 85 -11.64 10.61 -7.55
C ARG A 85 -11.13 11.60 -6.50
N ILE A 86 -11.43 11.37 -5.23
CA ILE A 86 -10.96 12.24 -4.12
C ILE A 86 -9.43 12.25 -4.05
N GLY A 87 -8.81 11.08 -4.12
CA GLY A 87 -7.34 10.98 -4.12
C GLY A 87 -6.72 11.60 -5.37
N HIS A 88 -7.27 11.30 -6.54
CA HIS A 88 -6.83 11.86 -7.82
C HIS A 88 -6.86 13.40 -7.81
N ASP A 89 -8.02 13.98 -7.47
CA ASP A 89 -8.23 15.43 -7.47
C ASP A 89 -7.20 16.11 -6.55
N TYR A 90 -6.99 15.56 -5.34
CA TYR A 90 -6.02 16.10 -4.40
C TYR A 90 -4.57 16.02 -4.92
N LEU A 91 -4.14 14.88 -5.46
CA LEU A 91 -2.79 14.73 -6.02
C LEU A 91 -2.53 15.73 -7.14
N VAL A 92 -3.50 15.86 -8.06
CA VAL A 92 -3.42 16.82 -9.18
C VAL A 92 -3.38 18.26 -8.67
N GLU A 93 -4.18 18.61 -7.67
CA GLU A 93 -4.16 19.94 -7.04
C GLU A 93 -2.80 20.26 -6.39
N GLN A 94 -2.10 19.25 -5.86
CA GLN A 94 -0.74 19.41 -5.32
C GLN A 94 0.36 19.40 -6.40
N GLY A 95 -0.02 19.30 -7.68
CA GLY A 95 0.93 19.23 -8.80
C GLY A 95 1.65 17.89 -8.93
N ALA A 96 1.14 16.84 -8.27
CA ALA A 96 1.67 15.49 -8.33
C ALA A 96 0.91 14.63 -9.34
N TYR A 97 1.62 13.67 -9.94
CA TYR A 97 1.01 12.62 -10.77
C TYR A 97 0.64 11.41 -9.88
N PRO A 98 -0.57 10.83 -10.00
CA PRO A 98 -0.91 9.60 -9.28
C PRO A 98 -0.14 8.41 -9.87
N SER A 99 0.80 7.83 -9.11
CA SER A 99 1.79 6.91 -9.69
C SER A 99 1.17 5.61 -10.21
N SER A 100 0.15 5.07 -9.55
CA SER A 100 -0.53 3.88 -10.06
C SER A 100 -1.19 4.11 -11.42
N LEU A 101 -1.52 5.35 -11.79
CA LEU A 101 -2.17 5.66 -13.06
C LEU A 101 -1.26 5.34 -14.24
N ASP A 102 -1.64 4.33 -15.03
CA ASP A 102 -0.89 3.82 -16.18
C ASP A 102 0.34 3.00 -15.85
N TYR A 103 0.60 2.74 -14.57
CA TYR A 103 1.67 1.84 -14.18
C TYR A 103 1.35 0.41 -14.62
N MET A 104 2.12 -0.10 -15.58
CA MET A 104 1.87 -1.39 -16.27
C MET A 104 0.43 -1.57 -16.78
N GLY A 105 -0.27 -0.47 -17.09
CA GLY A 105 -1.65 -0.49 -17.54
C GLY A 105 -2.72 -0.43 -16.43
N PHE A 106 -2.36 -0.24 -15.17
CA PHE A 106 -3.34 -0.04 -14.10
C PHE A 106 -4.25 1.17 -14.40
N PRO A 107 -5.59 1.04 -14.28
CA PRO A 107 -6.51 2.00 -14.87
C PRO A 107 -6.85 3.20 -13.97
N LYS A 108 -6.50 3.17 -12.69
CA LYS A 108 -6.94 4.13 -11.65
C LYS A 108 -5.77 4.83 -10.96
N SER A 109 -6.07 5.77 -10.09
CA SER A 109 -5.12 6.71 -9.46
C SER A 109 -4.66 6.26 -8.07
N LEU A 110 -5.34 5.27 -7.50
CA LEU A 110 -5.02 4.59 -6.25
C LEU A 110 -5.58 3.16 -6.28
N CYS A 111 -5.21 2.32 -5.32
CA CYS A 111 -5.83 1.02 -5.10
C CYS A 111 -6.85 1.10 -3.95
N THR A 112 -7.94 0.35 -4.07
CA THR A 112 -8.93 0.15 -2.99
C THR A 112 -9.18 -1.34 -2.79
N SER A 113 -8.65 -1.89 -1.68
CA SER A 113 -8.69 -3.31 -1.40
C SER A 113 -9.67 -3.60 -0.26
N VAL A 114 -10.88 -4.05 -0.61
CA VAL A 114 -11.97 -4.28 0.35
C VAL A 114 -11.93 -5.71 0.87
N ASN A 115 -12.06 -5.89 2.20
CA ASN A 115 -12.26 -7.17 2.87
C ASN A 115 -11.24 -8.28 2.52
N GLU A 116 -11.59 -9.21 1.62
CA GLU A 116 -10.73 -10.32 1.17
C GLU A 116 -9.67 -9.94 0.13
N VAL A 117 -9.72 -8.71 -0.41
CA VAL A 117 -8.72 -8.21 -1.37
C VAL A 117 -7.43 -7.89 -0.62
N ILE A 118 -6.37 -8.62 -0.95
CA ILE A 118 -5.02 -8.49 -0.38
C ILE A 118 -4.38 -7.17 -0.77
N CYS A 119 -4.33 -6.89 -2.08
CA CYS A 119 -3.75 -5.68 -2.64
C CYS A 119 -4.30 -5.45 -4.07
N HIS A 120 -3.97 -4.28 -4.63
CA HIS A 120 -4.23 -3.91 -6.02
C HIS A 120 -5.71 -3.95 -6.47
N GLY A 121 -6.65 -3.85 -5.52
CA GLY A 121 -8.07 -3.73 -5.89
C GLY A 121 -8.30 -2.47 -6.72
N ILE A 122 -8.91 -2.64 -7.89
CA ILE A 122 -9.19 -1.52 -8.81
C ILE A 122 -10.46 -0.77 -8.33
N PRO A 123 -10.38 0.56 -8.09
CA PRO A 123 -11.55 1.37 -7.83
C PRO A 123 -12.63 1.27 -8.93
N ASP A 124 -13.88 1.01 -8.51
CA ASP A 124 -15.00 0.75 -9.39
C ASP A 124 -16.34 1.13 -8.72
N SER A 125 -17.46 0.69 -9.30
CA SER A 125 -18.79 0.97 -8.76
C SER A 125 -19.13 0.20 -7.45
N THR A 126 -18.19 -0.52 -6.83
CA THR A 126 -18.40 -1.22 -5.56
C THR A 126 -18.73 -0.22 -4.47
N VAL A 127 -19.88 -0.41 -3.83
CA VAL A 127 -20.36 0.42 -2.72
C VAL A 127 -19.88 -0.18 -1.40
N LEU A 128 -19.18 0.61 -0.59
CA LEU A 128 -18.76 0.21 0.75
C LEU A 128 -19.97 -0.01 1.66
N SER A 129 -19.97 -1.12 2.39
CA SER A 129 -21.04 -1.55 3.28
C SER A 129 -20.65 -1.36 4.75
N GLU A 130 -21.65 -1.24 5.62
CA GLU A 130 -21.46 -1.21 7.07
C GLU A 130 -20.71 -2.46 7.55
N GLY A 131 -19.57 -2.26 8.23
CA GLY A 131 -18.74 -3.34 8.77
C GLY A 131 -17.60 -3.79 7.86
N ASP A 132 -17.47 -3.22 6.66
CA ASP A 132 -16.34 -3.49 5.76
C ASP A 132 -15.04 -2.93 6.35
N ILE A 133 -13.92 -3.48 5.89
CA ILE A 133 -12.62 -2.81 5.97
C ILE A 133 -12.13 -2.57 4.55
N VAL A 134 -11.48 -1.43 4.32
CA VAL A 134 -10.94 -1.06 3.01
C VAL A 134 -9.54 -0.49 3.19
N ASN A 135 -8.56 -1.14 2.56
CA ASN A 135 -7.25 -0.53 2.36
C ASN A 135 -7.30 0.44 1.19
N VAL A 136 -6.71 1.62 1.39
CA VAL A 136 -6.48 2.61 0.34
C VAL A 136 -4.97 2.80 0.22
N ASP A 137 -4.47 2.63 -0.99
CA ASP A 137 -3.04 2.69 -1.32
C ASP A 137 -2.78 3.81 -2.33
N ILE A 138 -1.97 4.79 -1.93
CA ILE A 138 -1.75 6.03 -2.68
C ILE A 138 -0.27 6.35 -2.77
N THR A 139 0.19 6.45 -4.02
CA THR A 139 1.54 6.89 -4.34
C THR A 139 1.53 8.20 -5.13
N ALA A 140 2.21 9.23 -4.62
CA ALA A 140 2.37 10.51 -5.34
C ALA A 140 3.71 10.56 -6.08
N TYR A 141 3.71 11.01 -7.33
CA TYR A 141 4.92 11.38 -8.06
C TYR A 141 5.04 12.89 -8.14
N LEU A 142 6.03 13.46 -7.45
CA LEU A 142 6.27 14.89 -7.36
C LEU A 142 7.75 15.18 -7.52
N ASP A 143 8.09 16.17 -8.34
CA ASP A 143 9.47 16.61 -8.58
C ASP A 143 10.42 15.43 -8.81
N GLY A 144 10.05 14.49 -9.68
CA GLY A 144 10.90 13.34 -10.05
C GLY A 144 11.00 12.21 -9.02
N MET A 145 10.22 12.25 -7.94
CA MET A 145 10.25 11.25 -6.87
C MET A 145 8.85 10.72 -6.55
N HIS A 146 8.76 9.43 -6.26
CA HIS A 146 7.62 8.74 -5.71
C HIS A 146 7.64 8.76 -4.18
N GLY A 147 6.48 8.90 -3.56
CA GLY A 147 6.28 8.66 -2.14
C GLY A 147 5.03 7.80 -1.93
N ASP A 148 5.19 6.69 -1.20
CA ASP A 148 4.24 5.58 -1.18
C ASP A 148 3.73 5.23 0.22
N THR A 149 2.41 5.08 0.35
CA THR A 149 1.77 4.80 1.63
C THR A 149 0.34 4.31 1.46
N ASN A 150 -0.04 3.42 2.36
CA ASN A 150 -1.39 2.88 2.44
C ASN A 150 -1.84 2.68 3.89
N ALA A 151 -3.15 2.63 4.07
CA ALA A 151 -3.77 2.33 5.36
C ALA A 151 -5.11 1.62 5.17
N THR A 152 -5.41 0.71 6.10
CA THR A 152 -6.74 0.09 6.18
C THR A 152 -7.68 0.91 7.06
N PHE A 153 -8.82 1.32 6.50
CA PHE A 153 -9.88 2.06 7.15
C PHE A 153 -11.07 1.16 7.51
N LEU A 154 -11.80 1.55 8.57
CA LEU A 154 -13.01 0.88 9.02
C LEU A 154 -14.23 1.56 8.41
N VAL A 155 -15.14 0.80 7.81
CA VAL A 155 -16.37 1.35 7.22
C VAL A 155 -17.52 1.23 8.23
N GLY A 156 -17.85 2.34 8.91
CA GLY A 156 -18.85 2.33 9.97
C GLY A 156 -18.40 1.53 11.20
N GLU A 157 -19.31 0.79 11.83
CA GLU A 157 -19.04 -0.12 12.93
C GLU A 157 -18.62 -1.51 12.42
N VAL A 158 -17.38 -1.90 12.71
CA VAL A 158 -16.85 -3.23 12.37
C VAL A 158 -16.89 -4.19 13.55
N ASP A 159 -16.81 -5.49 13.29
CA ASP A 159 -16.61 -6.50 14.31
C ASP A 159 -15.20 -6.40 14.95
N GLU A 160 -15.05 -7.01 16.14
CA GLU A 160 -13.81 -6.94 16.89
C GLU A 160 -12.62 -7.61 16.18
N ALA A 161 -12.84 -8.72 15.46
CA ALA A 161 -11.75 -9.42 14.77
C ALA A 161 -11.17 -8.55 13.66
N SER A 162 -12.02 -7.85 12.90
CA SER A 162 -11.61 -6.90 11.87
C SER A 162 -10.90 -5.67 12.44
N ARG A 163 -11.45 -5.09 13.52
CA ARG A 163 -10.79 -3.97 14.22
C ARG A 163 -9.39 -4.34 14.70
N LEU A 164 -9.26 -5.52 15.32
CA LEU A 164 -7.98 -6.03 15.82
C LEU A 164 -7.01 -6.37 14.69
N LEU A 165 -7.48 -6.92 13.57
CA LEU A 165 -6.66 -7.18 12.40
C LEU A 165 -6.00 -5.89 11.90
N VAL A 166 -6.78 -4.83 11.71
CA VAL A 166 -6.29 -3.52 11.26
C VAL A 166 -5.28 -2.93 12.25
N GLU A 167 -5.60 -2.92 13.55
CA GLU A 167 -4.71 -2.39 14.60
C GLU A 167 -3.37 -3.15 14.66
N ARG A 168 -3.43 -4.48 14.62
CA ARG A 168 -2.25 -5.35 14.74
C ARG A 168 -1.41 -5.34 13.46
N THR A 169 -2.01 -5.16 12.30
CA THR A 169 -1.25 -4.97 11.04
C THR A 169 -0.41 -3.70 11.11
N ARG A 170 -1.00 -2.59 11.58
CA ARG A 170 -0.25 -1.34 11.82
C ARG A 170 0.88 -1.53 12.81
N GLU A 171 0.62 -2.21 13.93
CA GLU A 171 1.65 -2.48 14.94
C GLU A 171 2.76 -3.41 14.41
N ALA A 172 2.42 -4.39 13.55
CA ALA A 172 3.38 -5.25 12.89
C ALA A 172 4.32 -4.44 11.98
N MET A 173 3.76 -3.58 11.11
CA MET A 173 4.52 -2.65 10.28
C MET A 173 5.46 -1.78 11.14
N MET A 174 4.94 -1.13 12.18
CA MET A 174 5.74 -0.27 13.06
C MET A 174 6.86 -1.03 13.79
N ARG A 175 6.67 -2.32 14.08
CA ARG A 175 7.74 -3.19 14.62
C ARG A 175 8.79 -3.51 13.56
N GLY A 176 8.37 -3.77 12.32
CA GLY A 176 9.26 -3.90 11.17
C GLY A 176 10.13 -2.65 10.98
N ILE A 177 9.53 -1.46 10.98
CA ILE A 177 10.26 -0.18 10.89
C ILE A 177 11.28 -0.04 12.03
N LYS A 178 10.94 -0.40 13.27
CA LYS A 178 11.89 -0.37 14.41
C LYS A 178 13.07 -1.34 14.25
N ALA A 179 12.96 -2.36 13.39
CA ALA A 179 14.03 -3.32 13.13
C ALA A 179 15.10 -2.77 12.17
N VAL A 180 14.74 -1.76 11.37
CA VAL A 180 15.61 -1.09 10.39
C VAL A 180 16.77 -0.42 11.10
N LYS A 181 17.99 -0.86 10.78
CA LYS A 181 19.25 -0.29 11.24
C LYS A 181 20.36 -0.55 10.22
N PRO A 182 21.32 0.36 10.07
CA PRO A 182 22.52 0.11 9.27
C PRO A 182 23.22 -1.20 9.65
N GLY A 183 23.70 -1.94 8.65
CA GLY A 183 24.46 -3.18 8.81
C GLY A 183 23.61 -4.43 9.07
N ARG A 184 22.28 -4.31 9.14
CA ARG A 184 21.36 -5.46 9.20
C ARG A 184 20.86 -5.82 7.81
N GLU A 185 20.56 -7.10 7.60
CA GLU A 185 19.91 -7.58 6.38
C GLU A 185 18.42 -7.21 6.35
N VAL A 186 17.86 -6.90 5.19
CA VAL A 186 16.44 -6.51 5.04
C VAL A 186 15.46 -7.60 5.49
N ASN A 187 15.79 -8.90 5.31
CA ASN A 187 14.95 -10.02 5.77
C ASN A 187 14.63 -10.03 7.28
N VAL A 188 15.38 -9.28 8.10
CA VAL A 188 15.10 -9.16 9.55
C VAL A 188 13.75 -8.47 9.82
N ILE A 189 13.30 -7.61 8.89
CA ILE A 189 12.02 -6.90 8.96
C ILE A 189 10.88 -7.93 8.97
N GLY A 190 10.89 -8.84 7.99
CA GLY A 190 9.89 -9.90 7.88
C GLY A 190 9.89 -10.87 9.05
N ARG A 191 11.06 -11.23 9.58
CA ARG A 191 11.14 -12.04 10.82
C ARG A 191 10.42 -11.38 11.99
N VAL A 192 10.59 -10.07 12.18
CA VAL A 192 9.97 -9.31 13.27
C VAL A 192 8.46 -9.21 13.09
N ILE A 193 7.99 -8.97 11.86
CA ILE A 193 6.57 -8.90 11.50
C ILE A 193 5.90 -10.24 11.75
N GLU A 194 6.44 -11.34 11.19
CA GLU A 194 5.85 -12.67 11.32
C GLU A 194 5.83 -13.16 12.77
N ALA A 195 6.91 -12.92 13.52
CA ALA A 195 6.96 -13.28 14.94
C ALA A 195 5.87 -12.56 15.77
N TYR A 196 5.50 -11.33 15.40
CA TYR A 196 4.40 -10.63 16.04
C TYR A 196 3.04 -11.17 15.58
N ALA A 197 2.82 -11.32 14.27
CA ALA A 197 1.57 -11.81 13.67
C ALA A 197 1.18 -13.21 14.21
N ARG A 198 2.17 -14.11 14.36
CA ARG A 198 1.98 -15.49 14.85
C ARG A 198 1.35 -15.57 16.24
N ARG A 199 1.50 -14.52 17.08
CA ARG A 199 0.89 -14.47 18.43
C ARG A 199 -0.63 -14.40 18.39
N PHE A 200 -1.20 -14.09 17.23
CA PHE A 200 -2.62 -13.92 16.99
C PHE A 200 -3.14 -14.86 15.89
N GLU A 201 -2.32 -15.83 15.47
CA GLU A 201 -2.66 -16.81 14.44
C GLU A 201 -3.00 -16.18 13.08
N TYR A 202 -2.44 -15.00 12.78
CA TYR A 202 -2.62 -14.34 11.49
C TYR A 202 -1.66 -14.90 10.43
N GLY A 203 -2.17 -15.00 9.21
CA GLY A 203 -1.36 -15.24 8.02
C GLY A 203 -0.53 -14.00 7.66
N VAL A 204 0.62 -14.24 7.02
CA VAL A 204 1.50 -13.20 6.47
C VAL A 204 1.72 -13.50 4.99
N VAL A 205 1.19 -12.64 4.11
CA VAL A 205 1.32 -12.81 2.66
C VAL A 205 2.79 -12.76 2.24
N ARG A 206 3.17 -13.62 1.28
CA ARG A 206 4.58 -13.84 0.90
C ARG A 206 4.96 -13.37 -0.50
N ASP A 207 4.03 -13.40 -1.43
CA ASP A 207 4.30 -13.09 -2.85
C ASP A 207 4.24 -11.59 -3.16
N PHE A 208 3.80 -10.78 -2.19
CA PHE A 208 3.77 -9.31 -2.25
C PHE A 208 4.60 -8.76 -1.09
N THR A 209 5.54 -7.87 -1.41
CA THR A 209 6.63 -7.46 -0.52
C THR A 209 6.84 -5.97 -0.63
N GLY A 210 7.48 -5.37 0.39
CA GLY A 210 7.98 -4.02 0.24
C GLY A 210 9.04 -3.93 -0.86
N HIS A 211 9.29 -2.73 -1.33
CA HIS A 211 10.19 -2.45 -2.44
C HIS A 211 10.99 -1.17 -2.19
N GLY A 212 12.13 -1.04 -2.87
CA GLY A 212 12.79 0.28 -2.91
C GLY A 212 11.95 1.24 -3.75
N VAL A 213 11.83 2.49 -3.29
CA VAL A 213 10.99 3.54 -3.88
C VAL A 213 11.73 4.88 -3.84
N GLY A 214 11.41 5.79 -4.77
CA GLY A 214 11.98 7.13 -4.84
C GLY A 214 11.99 7.60 -6.29
N GLU A 215 13.14 7.64 -6.96
CA GLU A 215 13.15 7.92 -8.41
C GLU A 215 12.36 6.88 -9.21
N PRO A 216 12.59 5.55 -9.02
CA PRO A 216 11.67 4.54 -9.53
C PRO A 216 10.46 4.37 -8.60
N PHE A 217 9.32 3.97 -9.16
CA PHE A 217 8.17 3.54 -8.38
C PHE A 217 8.48 2.21 -7.66
N HIS A 218 8.94 1.20 -8.42
CA HIS A 218 9.39 -0.07 -7.86
C HIS A 218 10.81 -0.39 -8.32
N SER A 219 11.77 -0.32 -7.40
CA SER A 219 13.13 -0.83 -7.65
C SER A 219 13.20 -2.36 -7.52
N GLY A 220 14.36 -2.95 -7.85
CA GLY A 220 14.59 -4.40 -7.69
C GLY A 220 14.85 -4.87 -6.25
N LEU A 221 14.84 -3.98 -5.26
CA LEU A 221 14.96 -4.36 -3.84
C LEU A 221 13.68 -5.05 -3.39
N ILE A 222 13.81 -6.22 -2.74
CA ILE A 222 12.68 -6.98 -2.19
C ILE A 222 12.77 -6.95 -0.65
N VAL A 223 11.72 -6.47 0.00
CA VAL A 223 11.61 -6.37 1.47
C VAL A 223 10.51 -7.32 1.96
N PRO A 224 10.85 -8.57 2.34
CA PRO A 224 9.85 -9.55 2.75
C PRO A 224 9.20 -9.21 4.09
N HIS A 225 7.92 -9.55 4.23
CA HIS A 225 7.16 -9.40 5.48
C HIS A 225 7.12 -10.66 6.35
N TYR A 226 7.72 -11.76 5.87
CA TYR A 226 7.85 -13.05 6.55
C TYR A 226 9.32 -13.39 6.82
N ASP A 227 9.62 -14.39 7.67
CA ASP A 227 10.98 -14.87 7.88
C ASP A 227 11.49 -15.61 6.65
N ALA A 228 12.14 -14.86 5.77
CA ALA A 228 12.66 -15.37 4.50
C ALA A 228 14.12 -15.85 4.58
N ALA A 229 14.75 -15.78 5.75
CA ALA A 229 16.17 -16.09 5.87
C ALA A 229 16.49 -17.53 5.42
N PRO A 230 17.61 -17.74 4.70
CA PRO A 230 18.67 -16.77 4.42
C PRO A 230 18.49 -15.95 3.13
N LEU A 231 17.30 -15.94 2.50
CA LEU A 231 17.01 -15.15 1.29
C LEU A 231 16.79 -13.66 1.61
N TYR A 232 16.82 -12.82 0.56
CA TYR A 232 16.60 -11.36 0.63
C TYR A 232 17.47 -10.69 1.69
N ASN A 233 18.78 -10.87 1.56
CA ASN A 233 19.77 -10.53 2.57
C ASN A 233 20.56 -9.24 2.26
N ASP A 234 20.02 -8.35 1.43
CA ASP A 234 20.60 -7.04 1.17
C ASP A 234 20.84 -6.29 2.49
N VAL A 235 22.03 -5.71 2.63
CA VAL A 235 22.45 -5.00 3.86
C VAL A 235 21.94 -3.57 3.81
N MET A 236 21.13 -3.20 4.81
CA MET A 236 20.66 -1.84 4.98
C MET A 236 21.83 -0.87 5.26
N VAL A 237 21.90 0.21 4.51
CA VAL A 237 22.91 1.28 4.65
C VAL A 237 22.23 2.65 4.69
N PRO A 238 22.81 3.66 5.35
CA PRO A 238 22.23 5.01 5.39
C PRO A 238 21.94 5.56 3.99
N GLY A 239 20.80 6.23 3.84
CA GLY A 239 20.30 6.77 2.57
C GLY A 239 19.49 5.78 1.73
N MET A 240 19.47 4.48 2.10
CA MET A 240 18.63 3.49 1.44
C MET A 240 17.14 3.76 1.73
N VAL A 241 16.31 3.86 0.68
CA VAL A 241 14.86 4.14 0.80
C VAL A 241 14.04 2.97 0.29
N PHE A 242 13.05 2.55 1.06
CA PHE A 242 12.14 1.45 0.74
C PHE A 242 10.84 1.48 1.53
N THR A 243 9.86 0.70 1.10
CA THR A 243 8.57 0.51 1.75
C THR A 243 8.60 -0.67 2.72
N ILE A 244 7.79 -0.58 3.78
CA ILE A 244 7.43 -1.72 4.63
C ILE A 244 5.90 -1.75 4.67
N GLU A 245 5.31 -2.78 4.10
CA GLU A 245 3.88 -2.80 3.72
C GLU A 245 3.16 -4.14 4.03
N PRO A 246 3.28 -4.69 5.25
CA PRO A 246 2.79 -6.04 5.54
C PRO A 246 1.28 -6.20 5.31
N MET A 247 0.92 -7.26 4.59
CA MET A 247 -0.45 -7.74 4.42
C MET A 247 -0.68 -8.94 5.36
N LEU A 248 -1.57 -8.77 6.35
CA LEU A 248 -1.94 -9.82 7.30
C LEU A 248 -3.35 -10.33 7.04
N THR A 249 -3.55 -11.64 7.15
CA THR A 249 -4.85 -12.28 6.91
C THR A 249 -5.41 -12.91 8.18
N LEU A 250 -6.75 -12.94 8.31
CA LEU A 250 -7.44 -13.71 9.37
C LEU A 250 -7.40 -15.23 9.15
N GLY A 251 -7.08 -15.66 7.92
CA GLY A 251 -7.14 -17.05 7.51
C GLY A 251 -5.84 -17.48 6.81
N ASP A 252 -5.98 -18.15 5.67
CA ASP A 252 -4.84 -18.58 4.86
C ASP A 252 -4.18 -17.40 4.13
N ILE A 253 -2.99 -17.62 3.56
CA ILE A 253 -2.21 -16.66 2.76
C ILE A 253 -2.29 -16.94 1.26
N GLU A 254 -2.82 -18.12 0.90
CA GLU A 254 -3.01 -18.53 -0.49
C GLU A 254 -3.98 -17.57 -1.18
N TRP A 255 -3.68 -17.20 -2.41
CA TRP A 255 -4.39 -16.16 -3.14
C TRP A 255 -4.82 -16.61 -4.54
N GLU A 256 -5.79 -15.88 -5.08
CA GLU A 256 -6.22 -15.92 -6.47
C GLU A 256 -6.19 -14.50 -7.03
N GLN A 257 -5.88 -14.36 -8.32
CA GLN A 257 -5.96 -13.07 -9.02
C GLN A 257 -7.20 -13.07 -9.91
N TRP A 258 -7.93 -11.95 -9.92
CA TRP A 258 -9.08 -11.77 -10.80
C TRP A 258 -8.66 -11.65 -12.28
N ASP A 259 -9.64 -11.75 -13.17
CA ASP A 259 -9.45 -11.62 -14.62
C ASP A 259 -9.18 -10.18 -15.10
N ASP A 260 -9.05 -9.24 -14.15
CA ASP A 260 -8.64 -7.86 -14.39
C ASP A 260 -7.12 -7.68 -14.35
N ASP A 261 -6.35 -8.76 -14.18
CA ASP A 261 -4.89 -8.83 -14.11
C ASP A 261 -4.25 -8.12 -12.89
N TRP A 262 -5.05 -7.61 -11.95
CA TRP A 262 -4.57 -6.81 -10.82
C TRP A 262 -5.10 -7.28 -9.47
N THR A 263 -6.41 -7.41 -9.32
CA THR A 263 -7.03 -7.60 -8.01
C THR A 263 -6.65 -8.96 -7.43
N VAL A 264 -5.95 -8.94 -6.28
CA VAL A 264 -5.50 -10.15 -5.58
C VAL A 264 -6.38 -10.39 -4.37
N VAL A 265 -6.92 -11.59 -4.23
CA VAL A 265 -7.87 -11.96 -3.17
C VAL A 265 -7.40 -13.20 -2.43
N THR A 266 -7.67 -13.28 -1.12
CA THR A 266 -7.45 -14.53 -0.37
C THR A 266 -8.32 -15.65 -0.96
N ARG A 267 -7.74 -16.85 -1.10
CA ARG A 267 -8.42 -18.01 -1.68
C ARG A 267 -9.57 -18.50 -0.80
N ASP A 268 -9.41 -18.38 0.52
CA ASP A 268 -10.42 -18.74 1.51
C ASP A 268 -11.45 -17.62 1.77
N ARG A 269 -11.29 -16.45 1.11
CA ARG A 269 -12.11 -15.24 1.30
C ARG A 269 -12.08 -14.69 2.72
N SER A 270 -11.03 -15.00 3.49
CA SER A 270 -10.77 -14.37 4.78
C SER A 270 -10.33 -12.92 4.59
N ARG A 271 -10.68 -12.06 5.55
CA ARG A 271 -10.28 -10.65 5.50
C ARG A 271 -8.78 -10.50 5.65
N THR A 272 -8.27 -9.45 5.03
CA THR A 272 -6.88 -9.01 5.08
C THR A 272 -6.82 -7.52 5.37
N ALA A 273 -5.72 -7.09 5.98
CA ALA A 273 -5.42 -5.68 6.18
C ALA A 273 -3.96 -5.42 5.82
N GLN A 274 -3.70 -4.19 5.37
CA GLN A 274 -2.38 -3.70 5.03
C GLN A 274 -2.18 -2.29 5.59
N TRP A 275 -0.93 -2.00 5.94
CA TRP A 275 -0.43 -0.68 6.28
C TRP A 275 0.94 -0.51 5.66
N GLU A 276 1.26 0.70 5.23
CA GLU A 276 2.55 0.98 4.60
C GLU A 276 3.12 2.34 4.95
N HIS A 277 4.44 2.35 5.10
CA HIS A 277 5.24 3.56 5.01
C HIS A 277 6.47 3.38 4.12
N THR A 278 6.76 4.41 3.32
CA THR A 278 8.11 4.68 2.81
C THR A 278 9.02 5.13 3.95
N VAL A 279 10.18 4.49 4.09
CA VAL A 279 11.21 4.82 5.09
C VAL A 279 12.58 5.00 4.47
N VAL A 280 13.41 5.82 5.11
CA VAL A 280 14.85 5.92 4.82
C VAL A 280 15.66 5.35 5.98
N VAL A 281 16.72 4.60 5.67
CA VAL A 281 17.70 4.17 6.66
C VAL A 281 18.55 5.37 7.08
N THR A 282 18.59 5.65 8.38
CA THR A 282 19.43 6.69 8.99
C THR A 282 20.66 6.06 9.65
N PRO A 283 21.69 6.85 10.07
CA PRO A 283 22.84 6.31 10.78
C PRO A 283 22.51 5.53 12.06
N THR A 284 21.32 5.71 12.64
CA THR A 284 20.91 5.09 13.91
C THR A 284 19.64 4.24 13.83
N GLY A 285 18.93 4.22 12.70
CA GLY A 285 17.65 3.53 12.57
C GLY A 285 16.93 3.82 11.25
N ALA A 286 15.66 4.20 11.33
CA ALA A 286 14.84 4.63 10.20
C ALA A 286 14.19 5.98 10.47
N ASP A 287 13.86 6.69 9.40
CA ASP A 287 12.97 7.84 9.39
C ASP A 287 11.82 7.60 8.41
N ILE A 288 10.60 8.00 8.77
CA ILE A 288 9.38 7.79 7.98
C ILE A 288 9.17 9.01 7.08
N LEU A 289 9.07 8.77 5.78
CA LEU A 289 8.95 9.84 4.78
C LEU A 289 7.49 10.16 4.41
N THR A 290 6.54 9.33 4.83
CA THR A 290 5.11 9.45 4.52
C THR A 290 4.28 9.78 5.76
N LEU A 291 4.71 10.81 6.48
CA LEU A 291 3.91 11.47 7.51
C LEU A 291 3.36 12.82 6.96
N PRO A 292 2.16 13.26 7.39
CA PRO A 292 1.51 14.51 6.94
C PRO A 292 2.29 15.83 7.14
#